data_AF-A0A1D2SBD9-F1
#
_entry.id   AF-A0A1D2SBD9-F1
#
_cell.length_a   1.000
_cell.length_b   1.000
_cell.length_c   1.000
_cell.angle_alpha   90.00
_cell.angle_beta   90.00
_cell.angle_gamma   90.00
#
_symmetry.space_group_name_H-M   'P 1'
#
loop_
_entity.id
_entity.type
_entity.pdbx_description
1 polymer ?
#
loop_
_entity_poly.entity_id
_entity_poly.type
_entity_poly.pdbx_seq_one_letter_code
_entity_poly.pdbx_strand_id
1 'polypeptide(L)' 'MNDKDRAYKIVLLAVLGLLREQGENRAGELDGLNAYQALSEALTQARAYGLSADDIGLGGFNPDTLLNPAEAHA' A
#
# COMPACT_ATOMS: atom_id res chain seq x y z
N MET A 1 2.12 17.66 15.78
CA MET A 1 2.84 17.22 14.57
C MET A 1 3.59 18.42 14.04
N ASN A 2 4.91 18.38 14.03
CA ASN A 2 5.71 19.48 13.51
C ASN A 2 5.68 19.47 11.95
N ASP A 3 6.20 20.52 11.32
CA ASP A 3 6.18 20.64 9.86
C ASP A 3 6.93 19.50 9.15
N LYS A 4 7.99 18.96 9.75
CA LYS A 4 8.74 17.82 9.22
C LYS A 4 7.94 16.53 9.31
N ASP A 5 7.27 16.27 10.43
CA ASP A 5 6.41 15.09 10.58
C ASP A 5 5.30 15.09 9.51
N ARG A 6 4.74 16.27 9.20
CA ARG A 6 3.78 16.44 8.10
C ARG A 6 4.39 16.17 6.74
N ALA A 7 5.58 16.71 6.47
CA ALA A 7 6.29 16.43 5.23
C ALA A 7 6.61 14.93 5.08
N TYR A 8 7.08 14.27 6.14
CA TYR A 8 7.35 12.83 6.13
C TYR A 8 6.10 12.01 5.84
N LYS A 9 4.97 12.35 6.47
CA LYS A 9 3.70 11.69 6.15
C LYS A 9 3.34 11.86 4.68
N ILE A 10 3.41 13.07 4.13
CA ILE A 10 3.07 13.34 2.73
C ILE A 10 3.97 12.52 1.77
N VAL A 11 5.28 12.51 2.02
CA VAL A 11 6.23 11.74 1.19
C VAL A 11 5.93 10.24 1.27
N LEU A 12 5.67 9.72 2.46
CA LEU A 12 5.32 8.30 2.64
C LEU A 12 4.04 7.94 1.89
N LEU A 13 2.98 8.75 2.02
CA LEU A 13 1.72 8.53 1.32
C LEU A 13 1.89 8.54 -0.20
N ALA A 14 2.72 9.44 -0.74
CA ALA A 14 3.02 9.48 -2.17
C ALA A 14 3.75 8.21 -2.65
N VAL A 15 4.71 7.71 -1.87
CA VAL A 15 5.42 6.45 -2.18
C VAL A 15 4.48 5.24 -2.12
N LEU A 16 3.62 5.15 -1.11
CA LEU A 16 2.63 4.08 -1.02
C LEU A 16 1.63 4.12 -2.19
N GLY A 17 1.20 5.32 -2.59
CA GLY A 17 0.35 5.50 -3.77
C GLY A 17 1.02 5.02 -5.06
N LEU A 18 2.30 5.37 -5.26
CA LEU A 18 3.08 4.91 -6.41
C LEU A 18 3.23 3.38 -6.43
N LEU A 19 3.53 2.77 -5.29
CA LEU A 19 3.65 1.31 -5.17
C LEU A 19 2.32 0.62 -5.48
N ARG A 20 1.22 1.17 -4.99
CA ARG A 20 -0.13 0.67 -5.29
C ARG A 20 -0.39 0.72 -6.81
N GLU A 21 -0.18 1.86 -7.44
CA GLU A 21 -0.36 2.01 -8.89
C GLU A 21 0.51 1.03 -9.69
N GLN A 22 1.78 0.89 -9.32
CA GLN A 22 2.70 -0.06 -9.96
C GLN A 22 2.26 -1.51 -9.77
N GLY A 23 1.82 -1.86 -8.55
CA GLY A 23 1.30 -3.19 -8.23
C GLY A 23 0.05 -3.52 -9.03
N GLU A 24 -0.92 -2.61 -9.05
CA GLU A 24 -2.18 -2.78 -9.78
C GLU A 24 -1.93 -2.92 -11.30
N ASN A 25 -1.03 -2.10 -11.87
CA ASN A 25 -0.67 -2.16 -13.30
C ASN A 25 0.10 -3.44 -13.69
N ARG A 26 0.67 -4.16 -12.71
CA ARG A 26 1.50 -5.36 -12.89
C ARG A 26 0.97 -6.53 -12.09
N ALA A 27 -0.32 -6.53 -11.75
CA ALA A 27 -0.92 -7.58 -10.93
C ALA A 27 -0.80 -8.94 -11.64
N GLY A 28 -0.37 -9.95 -10.89
CA GLY A 28 -0.05 -11.29 -11.42
C GLY A 28 1.28 -11.40 -12.18
N GLU A 29 2.03 -10.31 -12.37
CA GLU A 29 3.40 -10.33 -12.89
C GLU A 29 4.43 -10.28 -11.76
N LEU A 30 5.68 -10.70 -12.04
CA LEU A 30 6.79 -10.65 -11.07
C LEU A 30 7.01 -9.22 -10.51
N ASP A 31 6.86 -8.20 -11.35
CA ASP A 31 7.02 -6.80 -10.93
C ASP A 31 5.94 -6.36 -9.93
N GLY A 32 4.72 -6.90 -10.04
CA GLY A 32 3.63 -6.67 -9.09
C GLY A 32 3.89 -7.30 -7.71
N LEU A 33 4.70 -8.36 -7.64
CA LEU A 33 5.05 -9.03 -6.37
C LEU A 33 5.89 -8.12 -5.45
N ASN A 34 6.72 -7.25 -6.03
CA ASN A 34 7.50 -6.28 -5.26
C ASN A 34 6.57 -5.26 -4.56
N ALA A 35 5.56 -4.78 -5.28
CA ALA A 35 4.54 -3.90 -4.72
C ALA A 35 3.70 -4.61 -3.66
N TYR A 36 3.30 -5.86 -3.91
CA TYR A 36 2.61 -6.70 -2.92
C TYR A 36 3.38 -6.78 -1.60
N GLN A 37 4.67 -7.11 -1.64
CA GLN A 37 5.49 -7.24 -0.44
C GLN A 37 5.58 -5.92 0.33
N ALA A 38 5.86 -4.82 -0.36
CA ALA A 38 6.01 -3.51 0.26
C ALA A 38 4.70 -3.00 0.88
N LEU A 39 3.56 -3.16 0.19
CA LEU A 39 2.25 -2.71 0.67
C LEU A 39 1.73 -3.59 1.81
N SER A 40 2.00 -4.89 1.78
CA SER A 40 1.66 -5.82 2.88
C SER A 40 2.44 -5.50 4.16
N GLU A 41 3.73 -5.16 4.02
CA GLU A 41 4.55 -4.71 5.15
C GLU A 41 4.04 -3.37 5.69
N ALA A 42 3.69 -2.41 4.83
CA ALA A 42 3.13 -1.13 5.25
C ALA A 42 1.84 -1.28 6.07
N LEU A 43 0.93 -2.18 5.65
CA LEU A 43 -0.29 -2.50 6.40
C LEU A 43 0.01 -3.20 7.74
N THR A 44 1.00 -4.09 7.76
CA THR A 44 1.45 -4.77 8.99
C THR A 44 2.00 -3.77 10.00
N GLN A 45 2.87 -2.86 9.55
CA GLN A 45 3.42 -1.79 10.39
C GLN A 45 2.31 -0.82 10.84
N ALA A 46 1.42 -0.38 9.96
CA ALA A 46 0.28 0.45 10.35
C ALA A 46 -0.52 -0.19 11.48
N ARG A 47 -0.87 -1.48 11.35
CA ARG A 47 -1.56 -2.23 12.40
C ARG A 47 -0.77 -2.30 13.71
N ALA A 48 0.54 -2.52 13.64
CA ALA A 48 1.41 -2.57 14.83
C ALA A 48 1.44 -1.24 15.60
N TYR A 49 1.30 -0.12 14.89
CA TYR A 49 1.19 1.22 15.49
C TYR A 49 -0.26 1.68 15.74
N GLY A 50 -1.26 0.80 15.57
CA GLY A 50 -2.67 1.11 15.81
C GLY A 50 -3.30 2.03 14.76
N LEU A 51 -2.72 2.12 13.57
CA LEU A 51 -3.24 2.88 12.44
C LEU A 51 -4.10 1.98 11.53
N SER A 52 -5.15 2.56 10.97
CA SER A 52 -5.96 1.93 9.93
C SER A 52 -5.29 2.01 8.56
N ALA A 53 -5.81 1.27 7.58
CA ALA A 53 -5.36 1.38 6.20
C ALA A 53 -5.65 2.78 5.61
N ASP A 54 -6.78 3.39 5.99
CA ASP A 54 -7.14 4.77 5.60
C ASP A 54 -6.11 5.80 6.09
N ASP A 55 -5.56 5.63 7.30
CA ASP A 55 -4.57 6.54 7.87
C ASP A 55 -3.28 6.63 7.05
N ILE A 56 -2.95 5.56 6.33
CA ILE A 56 -1.78 5.42 5.46
C ILE A 56 -2.12 5.46 3.96
N GLY A 57 -3.35 5.85 3.59
CA GLY A 57 -3.75 6.03 2.20
C GLY A 57 -4.01 4.74 1.43
N LEU A 58 -4.20 3.61 2.12
CA LEU A 58 -4.51 2.29 1.57
C LEU A 58 -5.93 1.82 1.95
N GLY A 59 -6.84 2.75 2.24
CA GLY A 59 -8.24 2.44 2.56
C GLY A 59 -8.90 1.57 1.48
N GLY A 60 -9.53 0.47 1.89
CA GLY A 60 -10.19 -0.49 1.00
C GLY A 60 -9.27 -1.27 0.06
N PHE A 61 -7.95 -1.10 0.15
CA PHE A 61 -6.99 -1.84 -0.65
C PHE A 61 -6.73 -3.23 -0.05
N ASN A 62 -6.86 -4.27 -0.87
CA ASN A 62 -6.46 -5.62 -0.51
C ASN A 62 -5.20 -6.01 -1.32
N PRO A 63 -4.02 -6.16 -0.68
CA PRO A 63 -2.80 -6.57 -1.36
C PRO A 63 -2.91 -7.90 -2.09
N ASP A 64 -3.75 -8.82 -1.60
CA ASP A 64 -3.88 -10.16 -2.20
C ASP A 64 -4.40 -10.09 -3.65
N THR A 65 -5.09 -9.01 -4.01
CA THR A 65 -5.51 -8.74 -5.40
C THR A 65 -4.34 -8.53 -6.35
N LEU A 66 -3.14 -8.20 -5.85
CA LEU A 66 -1.92 -8.12 -6.66
C LEU A 66 -1.33 -9.50 -6.98
N LEU A 67 -1.57 -10.49 -6.11
CA LEU A 67 -1.17 -11.88 -6.33
C LEU A 67 -2.17 -12.59 -7.24
N ASN A 68 -3.46 -12.37 -6.97
CA ASN A 68 -4.56 -12.98 -7.68
C ASN A 68 -5.56 -11.91 -8.16
N PRO A 69 -5.31 -11.28 -9.33
CA PRO A 69 -6.18 -10.21 -9.84
C PRO A 69 -7.63 -10.65 -10.09
N ALA A 70 -7.91 -11.95 -10.22
CA ALA A 70 -9.27 -12.46 -10.33
C ALA A 70 -10.10 -12.24 -9.05
N GLU A 71 -9.47 -12.10 -7.88
CA GLU A 71 -10.14 -11.84 -6.61
C GLU A 71 -10.52 -10.36 -6.41
N ALA A 72 -10.11 -9.46 -7.31
CA ALA A 72 -10.46 -8.04 -7.24
C ALA A 72 -11.94 -7.75 -7.59
N HIS A 73 -12.64 -8.71 -8.21
CA HIS A 73 -14.02 -8.56 -8.70
C HIS A 73 -15.03 -9.53 -8.06
N ALA A 74 -14.61 -10.28 -7.03
CA ALA A 74 -15.46 -11.20 -6.27
C ALA A 74 -16.12 -10.50 -5.08
#